data_AF-A0A1G5ID66-F1
#
_entry.id   AF-A0A1G5ID66-F1
#
_cell.length_a   1.000
_cell.length_b   1.000
_cell.length_c   1.000
_cell.angle_alpha   90.00
_cell.angle_beta   90.00
_cell.angle_gamma   90.00
#
_symmetry.space_group_name_H-M   'P 1'
#
loop_
_entity.id
_entity.type
_entity.pdbx_description
1 polymer ?
#
loop_
_entity_poly.entity_id
_entity_poly.type
_entity_poly.pdbx_seq_one_letter_code
_entity_poly.pdbx_strand_id
1 'polypeptide(L)'
;MADHTSYRQFAANMLHPDSVYIPKILKSMIDDGQADLLVALPGTVSDLASRTQRPEREIEKDLEDMFRKGLAFKKEKPGQPVSWRAPLHIAQFHDASIVWPEATSEFLRCWESYMEKEWPALAPLLAGFLPKPYTRVIPVEHSLEPVKARVLTSESLREIIDGAEKIAVTKCTCRLSMHKCDAPIEVCLQVGRGAEYTIERGSGHEISKREAHKIINTCAEAGLVHVTMNTSDVTHFICNCCGCCCQSFSMMISDGVNLCDPSRYKAHVDADACTGCGTCMERCHFNAITIPEGCAATVDLDICMGCGQCAVGCPEEAMSMTEVKTPDFIPG
;
A
#
# COMPACT_ATOMS: atom_id res chain seq x y z
N MET A 1 21.71 14.80 -24.93
CA MET A 1 22.54 14.45 -23.77
C MET A 1 22.49 12.94 -23.64
N ALA A 2 23.63 12.25 -23.67
CA ALA A 2 23.65 10.79 -23.51
C ALA A 2 22.97 10.42 -22.18
N ASP A 3 22.13 9.39 -22.20
CA ASP A 3 21.43 8.93 -21.02
C ASP A 3 22.45 8.31 -20.06
N HIS A 4 22.54 8.80 -18.82
CA HIS A 4 23.47 8.25 -17.85
C HIS A 4 23.12 6.78 -17.59
N THR A 5 24.07 5.88 -17.81
CA THR A 5 23.82 4.44 -17.87
C THR A 5 23.21 3.88 -16.59
N SER A 6 23.59 4.43 -15.43
CA SER A 6 23.12 3.99 -14.10
C SER A 6 21.60 4.11 -13.89
N TYR A 7 20.92 5.09 -14.49
CA TYR A 7 19.45 5.16 -14.40
C TYR A 7 18.79 3.97 -15.10
N ARG A 8 19.31 3.57 -16.27
CA ARG A 8 18.81 2.40 -17.01
C ARG A 8 19.20 1.10 -16.32
N GLN A 9 20.41 1.03 -15.76
CA GLN A 9 20.85 -0.11 -14.98
C GLN A 9 19.94 -0.33 -13.77
N PHE A 10 19.54 0.73 -13.06
CA PHE A 10 18.57 0.61 -11.97
C PHE A 10 17.22 0.09 -12.46
N ALA A 11 16.69 0.60 -13.57
CA ALA A 11 15.44 0.11 -14.15
C ALA A 11 15.52 -1.39 -14.48
N ALA A 12 16.64 -1.84 -15.06
CA ALA A 12 16.90 -3.26 -15.31
C ALA A 12 16.97 -4.09 -14.01
N ASN A 13 17.63 -3.58 -12.96
CA ASN A 13 17.69 -4.22 -11.64
C ASN A 13 16.29 -4.38 -11.01
N MET A 14 15.35 -3.48 -11.33
CA MET A 14 13.95 -3.57 -10.92
C MET A 14 13.09 -4.44 -11.84
N LEU A 15 13.69 -5.18 -12.79
CA LEU A 15 13.01 -5.98 -13.81
C LEU A 15 12.20 -5.16 -14.83
N HIS A 16 12.63 -3.93 -15.10
CA HIS A 16 11.98 -3.00 -16.04
C HIS A 16 13.00 -2.41 -17.04
N PRO A 17 13.76 -3.24 -17.78
CA PRO A 17 14.85 -2.77 -18.64
C PRO A 17 14.39 -1.85 -19.78
N ASP A 18 13.16 -2.03 -20.25
CA ASP A 18 12.58 -1.26 -21.36
C ASP A 18 11.79 -0.03 -20.91
N SER A 19 11.77 0.26 -19.59
CA SER A 19 11.02 1.39 -19.05
C SER A 19 11.58 2.72 -19.55
N VAL A 20 10.69 3.56 -20.08
CA VAL A 20 11.01 4.95 -20.43
C VAL A 20 10.73 5.92 -19.30
N TYR A 21 10.00 5.50 -18.25
CA TYR A 21 9.63 6.34 -17.12
C TYR A 21 10.54 6.17 -15.91
N ILE A 22 10.98 4.96 -15.55
CA ILE A 22 11.83 4.74 -14.36
C ILE A 22 13.11 5.60 -14.40
N PRO A 23 13.86 5.68 -15.53
CA PRO A 23 15.01 6.58 -15.61
C PRO A 23 14.65 8.06 -15.43
N LYS A 24 13.49 8.50 -15.94
CA LYS A 24 13.02 9.89 -15.79
C LYS A 24 12.63 10.20 -14.35
N ILE A 25 11.97 9.25 -13.68
CA ILE A 25 11.60 9.33 -12.27
C ILE A 25 12.87 9.53 -11.44
N LEU A 26 13.89 8.67 -11.60
CA LEU A 26 15.15 8.80 -10.87
C LEU A 26 15.85 10.13 -11.15
N LYS A 27 15.97 10.51 -12.42
CA LYS A 27 16.63 11.76 -12.81
C LYS A 27 15.97 13.03 -12.24
N SER A 28 14.68 12.95 -11.91
CA SER A 28 13.97 14.05 -11.23
C SER A 28 14.24 14.10 -9.72
N MET A 29 14.79 13.04 -9.14
CA MET A 29 15.04 12.91 -7.71
C MET A 29 16.50 13.09 -7.32
N ILE A 30 17.43 12.60 -8.14
CA ILE A 30 18.84 12.46 -7.81
C ILE A 30 19.74 12.88 -8.97
N ASP A 31 21.00 13.20 -8.65
CA ASP A 31 22.03 13.47 -9.66
C ASP A 31 22.74 12.18 -10.14
N ASP A 32 23.62 12.34 -11.12
CA ASP A 32 24.35 11.24 -11.76
C ASP A 32 25.26 10.50 -10.77
N GLY A 33 25.87 11.21 -9.80
CA GLY A 33 26.73 10.61 -8.79
C GLY A 33 25.94 9.80 -7.75
N GLN A 34 24.74 10.26 -7.40
CA GLN A 34 23.78 9.51 -6.59
C GLN A 34 23.22 8.31 -7.36
N ALA A 35 23.04 8.41 -8.69
CA ALA A 35 22.60 7.30 -9.52
C ALA A 35 23.65 6.18 -9.59
N ASP A 36 24.92 6.54 -9.71
CA ASP A 36 26.05 5.61 -9.61
C ASP A 36 26.10 4.92 -8.25
N LEU A 37 25.89 5.69 -7.18
CA LEU A 37 25.84 5.16 -5.83
C LEU A 37 24.66 4.19 -5.65
N LEU A 38 23.49 4.51 -6.20
CA LEU A 38 22.28 3.69 -6.14
C LEU A 38 22.50 2.30 -6.75
N VAL A 39 23.19 2.22 -7.89
CA VAL A 39 23.50 0.93 -8.54
C VAL A 39 24.68 0.21 -7.89
N ALA A 40 25.53 0.91 -7.13
CA ALA A 40 26.61 0.32 -6.35
C ALA A 40 26.14 -0.33 -5.04
N LEU A 41 24.92 -0.04 -4.56
CA LEU A 41 24.34 -0.71 -3.39
C LEU A 41 24.15 -2.23 -3.63
N PRO A 42 24.24 -3.08 -2.58
CA PRO A 42 24.33 -2.76 -1.16
C PRO A 42 25.76 -2.66 -0.62
N GLY A 43 25.95 -2.09 0.58
CA GLY A 43 27.22 -2.08 1.31
C GLY A 43 27.26 -1.08 2.47
N THR A 44 28.34 -1.10 3.27
CA THR A 44 28.65 -0.04 4.24
C THR A 44 29.17 1.21 3.54
N VAL A 45 29.26 2.34 4.26
CA VAL A 45 29.87 3.58 3.73
C VAL A 45 31.28 3.32 3.20
N SER A 46 32.09 2.53 3.92
CA SER A 46 33.46 2.21 3.52
C SER A 46 33.53 1.33 2.26
N ASP A 47 32.64 0.33 2.15
CA ASP A 47 32.52 -0.51 0.96
C ASP A 47 32.12 0.29 -0.29
N LEU A 48 31.23 1.27 -0.10
CA LEU A 48 30.69 2.11 -1.17
C LEU A 48 31.71 3.18 -1.58
N ALA A 49 32.41 3.80 -0.64
CA ALA A 49 33.51 4.72 -0.91
C ALA A 49 34.62 4.04 -1.72
N SER A 50 35.00 2.81 -1.34
CA SER A 50 35.98 2.01 -2.06
C SER A 50 35.52 1.65 -3.49
N ARG A 51 34.25 1.27 -3.69
CA ARG A 51 33.73 0.92 -5.02
C ARG A 51 33.54 2.11 -5.94
N THR A 52 33.09 3.24 -5.40
CA THR A 52 32.80 4.44 -6.19
C THR A 52 34.00 5.38 -6.31
N GLN A 53 35.08 5.13 -5.56
CA GLN A 53 36.26 6.00 -5.46
C GLN A 53 35.91 7.43 -5.00
N ARG A 54 34.90 7.54 -4.13
CA ARG A 54 34.41 8.81 -3.56
C ARG A 54 34.73 8.88 -2.06
N PRO A 55 34.92 10.08 -1.48
CA PRO A 55 35.13 10.22 -0.04
C PRO A 55 33.96 9.68 0.79
N GLU A 56 34.24 8.98 1.91
CA GLU A 56 33.21 8.42 2.80
C GLU A 56 32.18 9.46 3.25
N ARG A 57 32.62 10.70 3.53
CA ARG A 57 31.74 11.81 3.92
C ARG A 57 30.72 12.18 2.84
N GLU A 58 31.09 12.10 1.56
CA GLU A 58 30.16 12.37 0.46
C GLU A 58 29.18 11.20 0.29
N ILE A 59 29.65 9.97 0.45
CA ILE A 59 28.81 8.78 0.43
C ILE A 59 27.77 8.81 1.54
N GLU A 60 28.17 9.14 2.76
CA GLU A 60 27.26 9.28 3.90
C GLU A 60 26.18 10.33 3.64
N LYS A 61 26.56 11.52 3.19
CA LYS A 61 25.63 12.60 2.83
C LYS A 61 24.63 12.16 1.75
N ASP A 62 25.11 11.50 0.71
CA ASP A 62 24.23 11.05 -0.38
C ASP A 62 23.29 9.93 0.08
N LEU A 63 23.76 8.99 0.90
CA LEU A 63 22.93 7.92 1.44
C LEU A 63 21.82 8.47 2.35
N GLU A 64 22.10 9.50 3.14
CA GLU A 64 21.09 10.17 3.97
C GLU A 64 20.02 10.88 3.12
N ASP A 65 20.43 11.62 2.09
CA ASP A 65 19.48 12.26 1.18
C ASP A 65 18.67 11.22 0.37
N MET A 66 19.33 10.16 -0.11
CA MET A 66 18.68 9.05 -0.80
C MET A 66 17.73 8.28 0.14
N PHE A 67 18.06 8.13 1.42
CA PHE A 67 17.18 7.52 2.42
C PHE A 67 15.89 8.32 2.57
N ARG A 68 16.02 9.63 2.74
CA ARG A 68 14.91 10.58 2.79
C ARG A 68 14.04 10.50 1.51
N LYS A 69 14.67 10.35 0.35
CA LYS A 69 14.03 10.16 -0.96
C LYS A 69 13.51 8.74 -1.25
N GLY A 70 13.78 7.76 -0.38
CA GLY A 70 13.24 6.39 -0.52
C GLY A 70 14.04 5.51 -1.48
N LEU A 71 15.30 5.84 -1.70
CA LEU A 71 16.23 5.18 -2.61
C LEU A 71 17.34 4.40 -1.88
N ALA A 72 17.55 4.66 -0.59
CA ALA A 72 18.48 3.92 0.25
C ALA A 72 17.77 3.46 1.53
N PHE A 73 18.09 2.26 2.01
CA PHE A 73 17.49 1.68 3.21
C PHE A 73 18.59 1.15 4.13
N LYS A 74 18.55 1.57 5.40
CA LYS A 74 19.49 1.12 6.43
C LYS A 74 19.20 -0.33 6.83
N LYS A 75 20.27 -1.06 7.13
CA LYS A 75 20.25 -2.35 7.78
C LYS A 75 21.28 -2.30 8.91
N GLU A 76 20.74 -2.22 10.12
CA GLU A 76 21.51 -2.17 11.36
C GLU A 76 21.59 -3.56 11.98
N LYS A 77 22.76 -3.91 12.50
CA LYS A 77 23.00 -5.14 13.24
C LYS A 77 23.85 -4.82 14.47
N PRO A 78 23.55 -5.38 15.65
CA PRO A 78 24.35 -5.14 16.85
C PRO A 78 25.84 -5.41 16.61
N GLY A 79 26.68 -4.42 16.93
CA GLY A 79 28.14 -4.52 16.81
C GLY A 79 28.69 -4.51 15.38
N GLN A 80 27.89 -4.21 14.35
CA GLN A 80 28.35 -4.09 12.96
C GLN A 80 28.09 -2.68 12.41
N PRO A 81 28.92 -2.19 11.47
CA PRO A 81 28.63 -0.94 10.77
C PRO A 81 27.28 -1.00 10.05
N VAL A 82 26.60 0.15 9.97
CA VAL A 82 25.35 0.28 9.22
C VAL A 82 25.62 -0.05 7.74
N SER A 83 24.82 -0.95 7.20
CA SER A 83 24.85 -1.30 5.78
C SER A 83 23.62 -0.73 5.09
N TRP A 84 23.75 -0.38 3.82
CA TRP A 84 22.73 0.24 3.02
C TRP A 84 22.34 -0.65 1.85
N ARG A 85 21.10 -0.57 1.41
CA ARG A 85 20.60 -1.25 0.21
C ARG A 85 19.68 -0.35 -0.61
N ALA A 86 19.59 -0.63 -1.90
CA ALA A 86 18.57 -0.07 -2.79
C ALA A 86 17.17 -0.65 -2.49
N PRO A 87 16.09 -0.12 -3.09
CA PRO A 87 14.80 -0.81 -3.13
C PRO A 87 14.94 -2.24 -3.65
N LEU A 88 14.19 -3.19 -3.09
CA LEU A 88 14.25 -4.60 -3.50
C LEU A 88 13.42 -4.90 -4.75
N HIS A 89 12.35 -4.13 -4.97
CA HIS A 89 11.42 -4.32 -6.07
C HIS A 89 10.70 -3.01 -6.37
N ILE A 90 10.05 -2.96 -7.54
CA ILE A 90 9.36 -1.78 -8.04
C ILE A 90 8.31 -1.23 -7.07
N ALA A 91 7.54 -2.10 -6.38
CA ALA A 91 6.55 -1.62 -5.41
C ALA A 91 7.19 -0.90 -4.21
N GLN A 92 8.35 -1.36 -3.71
CA GLN A 92 9.06 -0.65 -2.64
C GLN A 92 9.61 0.68 -3.15
N PHE A 93 10.11 0.73 -4.39
CA PHE A 93 10.57 1.97 -5.01
C PHE A 93 9.41 2.96 -5.20
N HIS A 94 8.28 2.52 -5.75
CA HIS A 94 7.06 3.33 -5.90
C HIS A 94 6.60 3.91 -4.57
N ASP A 95 6.34 3.06 -3.58
CA ASP A 95 5.75 3.49 -2.31
C ASP A 95 6.67 4.40 -1.52
N ALA A 96 7.97 4.08 -1.48
CA ALA A 96 8.94 4.90 -0.79
C ALA A 96 9.15 6.23 -1.52
N SER A 97 9.40 6.22 -2.83
CA SER A 97 9.80 7.43 -3.56
C SER A 97 8.72 8.49 -3.67
N ILE A 98 7.43 8.16 -3.57
CA ILE A 98 6.34 9.13 -3.79
C ILE A 98 6.11 10.09 -2.61
N VAL A 99 6.43 9.66 -1.38
CA VAL A 99 6.05 10.39 -0.15
C VAL A 99 7.18 11.20 0.48
N TRP A 100 8.28 11.44 -0.24
CA TRP A 100 9.32 12.36 0.24
C TRP A 100 8.85 13.83 0.19
N PRO A 101 9.25 14.68 1.14
CA PRO A 101 8.65 16.01 1.32
C PRO A 101 8.69 16.94 0.10
N GLU A 102 9.72 16.88 -0.73
CA GLU A 102 9.94 17.75 -1.90
C GLU A 102 9.53 17.08 -3.23
N ALA A 103 8.77 16.00 -3.19
CA ALA A 103 8.19 15.39 -4.38
C ALA A 103 7.45 16.43 -5.22
N THR A 104 7.93 16.68 -6.44
CA THR A 104 7.33 17.67 -7.34
C THR A 104 6.13 17.07 -8.09
N SER A 105 5.20 17.92 -8.54
CA SER A 105 4.08 17.47 -9.37
C SER A 105 4.53 16.89 -10.72
N GLU A 106 5.71 17.27 -11.23
CA GLU A 106 6.28 16.64 -12.44
C GLU A 106 6.75 15.21 -12.17
N PHE A 107 7.41 14.99 -11.03
CA PHE A 107 7.80 13.66 -10.57
C PHE A 107 6.57 12.75 -10.34
N LEU A 108 5.53 13.26 -9.67
CA LEU A 108 4.29 12.50 -9.45
C LEU A 108 3.60 12.12 -10.77
N ARG A 109 3.55 13.04 -11.75
CA ARG A 109 3.02 12.76 -13.10
C ARG A 109 3.86 11.72 -13.87
N CYS A 110 5.16 11.63 -13.62
CA CYS A 110 5.98 10.56 -14.18
C CYS A 110 5.60 9.19 -13.59
N TRP A 111 5.35 9.12 -12.28
CA TRP A 111 4.84 7.91 -11.65
C TRP A 111 3.46 7.53 -12.16
N GLU A 112 2.53 8.48 -12.26
CA GLU A 112 1.21 8.28 -12.88
C GLU A 112 1.36 7.69 -14.29
N SER A 113 2.20 8.30 -15.14
CA SER A 113 2.43 7.82 -16.50
C SER A 113 3.01 6.41 -16.55
N TYR A 114 3.92 6.07 -15.63
CA TYR A 114 4.45 4.72 -15.50
C TYR A 114 3.33 3.72 -15.12
N MET A 115 2.52 4.06 -14.11
CA MET A 115 1.44 3.21 -13.62
C MET A 115 0.33 2.99 -14.65
N GLU A 116 0.08 3.96 -15.54
CA GLU A 116 -0.95 3.82 -16.57
C GLU A 116 -0.46 3.15 -17.85
N LYS A 117 0.82 3.32 -18.21
CA LYS A 117 1.32 2.95 -19.55
C LYS A 117 2.25 1.75 -19.57
N GLU A 118 2.98 1.49 -18.48
CA GLU A 118 3.94 0.38 -18.42
C GLU A 118 3.51 -0.71 -17.42
N TRP A 119 3.02 -0.32 -16.26
CA TRP A 119 2.64 -1.25 -15.20
C TRP A 119 1.58 -2.30 -15.60
N PRO A 120 0.49 -1.97 -16.34
CA PRO A 120 -0.55 -2.95 -16.65
C PRO A 120 -0.06 -4.14 -17.48
N ALA A 121 0.96 -3.93 -18.31
CA ALA A 121 1.56 -5.01 -19.12
C ALA A 121 2.48 -5.93 -18.30
N LEU A 122 3.08 -5.41 -17.22
CA LEU A 122 4.14 -6.11 -16.46
C LEU A 122 3.62 -6.78 -15.19
N ALA A 123 2.63 -6.18 -14.54
CA ALA A 123 2.13 -6.66 -13.27
C ALA A 123 1.48 -8.04 -13.29
N PRO A 124 0.71 -8.46 -14.33
CA PRO A 124 0.22 -9.84 -14.42
C PRO A 124 1.37 -10.87 -14.45
N LEU A 125 2.46 -10.55 -15.14
CA LEU A 125 3.64 -11.41 -15.21
C LEU A 125 4.29 -11.55 -13.83
N LEU A 126 4.45 -10.43 -13.10
CA LEU A 126 5.03 -10.43 -11.75
C LEU A 126 4.15 -11.14 -10.73
N ALA A 127 2.83 -10.96 -10.79
CA ALA A 127 1.88 -11.62 -9.91
C ALA A 127 1.94 -13.15 -10.04
N GLY A 128 2.16 -13.67 -11.25
CA GLY A 128 2.30 -15.10 -11.50
C GLY A 128 3.48 -15.78 -10.78
N PHE A 129 4.47 -15.02 -10.31
CA PHE A 129 5.61 -15.56 -9.54
C PHE A 129 5.39 -15.59 -8.03
N LEU A 130 4.30 -14.99 -7.53
CA LEU A 130 4.02 -14.93 -6.10
C LEU A 130 3.02 -16.02 -5.71
N PRO A 131 3.36 -16.90 -4.73
CA PRO A 131 2.47 -17.97 -4.32
C PRO A 131 1.21 -17.46 -3.62
N LYS A 132 1.28 -16.27 -3.00
CA LYS A 132 0.16 -15.56 -2.38
C LYS A 132 0.38 -14.04 -2.44
N PRO A 133 -0.71 -13.23 -2.47
CA PRO A 133 -0.62 -11.80 -2.29
C PRO A 133 0.03 -11.40 -0.95
N TYR A 134 0.86 -10.35 -1.00
CA TYR A 134 1.50 -9.76 0.19
C TYR A 134 0.53 -8.96 1.08
N THR A 135 -0.62 -8.56 0.53
CA THR A 135 -1.61 -7.74 1.23
C THR A 135 -2.95 -8.43 1.28
N ARG A 136 -3.77 -8.03 2.25
CA ARG A 136 -5.13 -8.54 2.39
C ARG A 136 -6.08 -7.46 2.91
N VAL A 137 -7.36 -7.64 2.60
CA VAL A 137 -8.45 -6.82 3.11
C VAL A 137 -8.70 -7.12 4.59
N ILE A 138 -8.91 -6.06 5.37
CA ILE A 138 -9.47 -6.13 6.73
C ILE A 138 -10.89 -5.55 6.70
N PRO A 139 -11.90 -6.26 7.25
CA PRO A 139 -13.26 -5.72 7.34
C PRO A 139 -13.33 -4.51 8.29
N VAL A 140 -14.28 -3.60 8.05
CA VAL A 140 -14.59 -2.54 9.02
C VAL A 140 -15.16 -3.18 10.29
N GLU A 141 -14.58 -2.89 11.45
CA GLU A 141 -14.88 -3.60 12.72
C GLU A 141 -16.37 -3.56 13.10
N HIS A 142 -17.05 -2.41 12.98
CA HIS A 142 -18.49 -2.31 13.27
C HIS A 142 -19.35 -3.22 12.39
N SER A 143 -18.90 -3.56 11.17
CA SER A 143 -19.63 -4.50 10.30
C SER A 143 -19.59 -5.95 10.79
N LEU A 144 -18.71 -6.26 11.75
CA LEU A 144 -18.55 -7.59 12.32
C LEU A 144 -19.33 -7.75 13.64
N GLU A 145 -19.87 -6.69 14.24
CA GLU A 145 -20.57 -6.74 15.54
C GLU A 145 -21.71 -7.77 15.63
N PRO A 146 -22.51 -8.03 14.56
CA PRO A 146 -23.51 -9.10 14.58
C PRO A 146 -22.90 -10.50 14.71
N VAL A 147 -21.65 -10.68 14.27
CA VAL A 147 -20.90 -11.94 14.33
C VAL A 147 -19.96 -11.86 15.53
N LYS A 148 -20.46 -12.19 16.73
CA LYS A 148 -19.68 -12.33 17.98
C LYS A 148 -18.55 -13.38 17.95
N ALA A 149 -18.20 -13.90 16.77
CA ALA A 149 -17.09 -14.83 16.61
C ALA A 149 -15.76 -14.12 16.87
N ARG A 150 -14.76 -14.89 17.27
CA ARG A 150 -13.43 -14.46 17.70
C ARG A 150 -12.69 -13.77 16.53
N VAL A 151 -12.88 -12.46 16.37
CA VAL A 151 -12.06 -11.62 15.48
C VAL A 151 -10.61 -11.77 15.91
N LEU A 152 -9.72 -12.07 14.97
CA LEU A 152 -8.29 -12.22 15.25
C LEU A 152 -7.64 -10.83 15.37
N THR A 153 -6.56 -10.73 16.13
CA THR A 153 -5.78 -9.48 16.25
C THR A 153 -5.35 -8.93 14.90
N SER A 154 -4.88 -9.79 14.00
CA SER A 154 -4.50 -9.39 12.64
C SER A 154 -5.66 -8.93 11.76
N GLU A 155 -6.91 -9.13 12.21
CA GLU A 155 -8.16 -8.73 11.54
C GLU A 155 -8.90 -7.61 12.26
N SER A 156 -8.45 -7.21 13.45
CA SER A 156 -8.97 -6.05 14.17
C SER A 156 -8.00 -4.89 14.01
N LEU A 157 -8.41 -3.87 13.26
CA LEU A 157 -7.66 -2.62 13.19
C LEU A 157 -7.46 -2.02 14.58
N ARG A 158 -8.44 -2.19 15.48
CA ARG A 158 -8.34 -1.73 16.86
C ARG A 158 -7.22 -2.44 17.59
N GLU A 159 -7.16 -3.77 17.55
CA GLU A 159 -6.08 -4.50 18.23
C GLU A 159 -4.71 -4.21 17.61
N ILE A 160 -4.61 -4.04 16.28
CA ILE A 160 -3.36 -3.63 15.62
C ILE A 160 -2.92 -2.24 16.10
N ILE A 161 -3.82 -1.27 16.12
CA ILE A 161 -3.55 0.11 16.57
C ILE A 161 -3.22 0.13 18.06
N ASP A 162 -4.01 -0.54 18.89
CA ASP A 162 -3.85 -0.54 20.34
C ASP A 162 -2.64 -1.37 20.80
N GLY A 163 -2.23 -2.37 20.02
CA GLY A 163 -1.03 -3.17 20.22
C GLY A 163 0.25 -2.51 19.72
N ALA A 164 0.16 -1.56 18.79
CA ALA A 164 1.33 -0.88 18.24
C ALA A 164 2.04 -0.01 19.30
N GLU A 165 3.36 -0.13 19.38
CA GLU A 165 4.21 0.72 20.22
C GLU A 165 4.26 2.16 19.70
N LYS A 166 4.31 2.30 18.37
CA LYS A 166 4.39 3.58 17.67
C LYS A 166 3.50 3.59 16.45
N ILE A 167 2.89 4.74 16.17
CA ILE A 167 2.02 4.96 15.03
C ILE A 167 2.42 6.25 14.35
N ALA A 168 2.57 6.21 13.03
CA ALA A 168 2.74 7.38 12.21
C ALA A 168 1.66 7.44 11.13
N VAL A 169 1.43 8.63 10.60
CA VAL A 169 0.61 8.82 9.40
C VAL A 169 1.46 9.45 8.30
N THR A 170 1.20 9.00 7.07
CA THR A 170 1.73 9.61 5.86
C THR A 170 0.62 9.72 4.80
N LYS A 171 0.94 10.38 3.69
CA LYS A 171 0.06 10.51 2.53
C LYS A 171 -0.13 9.14 1.87
N CYS A 172 -1.33 8.88 1.37
CA CYS A 172 -1.63 7.74 0.53
C CYS A 172 -0.87 7.88 -0.80
N THR A 173 0.19 7.10 -0.97
CA THR A 173 1.05 7.07 -2.16
C THR A 173 0.26 7.02 -3.46
N CYS A 174 -0.66 6.06 -3.56
CA CYS A 174 -1.49 5.86 -4.77
C CYS A 174 -2.39 7.06 -5.07
N ARG A 175 -3.00 7.67 -4.04
CA ARG A 175 -3.89 8.83 -4.22
C ARG A 175 -3.10 10.10 -4.54
N LEU A 176 -1.92 10.24 -3.95
CA LEU A 176 -0.99 11.35 -4.19
C LEU A 176 -0.42 11.34 -5.61
N SER A 177 -0.16 10.18 -6.21
CA SER A 177 0.30 10.11 -7.60
C SER A 177 -0.85 10.21 -8.60
N MET A 178 -1.95 9.48 -8.38
CA MET A 178 -3.01 9.33 -9.39
C MET A 178 -4.09 10.41 -9.34
N HIS A 179 -4.40 10.97 -8.16
CA HIS A 179 -5.38 12.06 -7.99
C HIS A 179 -6.75 11.86 -8.69
N LYS A 180 -7.25 10.62 -8.77
CA LYS A 180 -8.54 10.29 -9.41
C LYS A 180 -9.77 10.49 -8.51
N CYS A 181 -9.60 10.95 -7.27
CA CYS A 181 -10.69 11.29 -6.37
C CYS A 181 -10.25 12.26 -5.26
N ASP A 182 -11.23 12.84 -4.59
CA ASP A 182 -11.04 13.80 -3.47
C ASP A 182 -11.04 13.14 -2.09
N ALA A 183 -10.87 11.81 -2.01
CA ALA A 183 -10.84 11.11 -0.73
C ALA A 183 -9.64 11.59 0.14
N PRO A 184 -9.74 11.54 1.49
CA PRO A 184 -8.72 12.11 2.38
C PRO A 184 -7.31 11.59 2.11
N ILE A 185 -6.29 12.45 1.96
CA ILE A 185 -4.96 12.00 1.48
C ILE A 185 -4.03 11.50 2.59
N GLU A 186 -4.01 12.15 3.76
CA GLU A 186 -3.13 11.82 4.88
C GLU A 186 -3.75 10.76 5.78
N VAL A 187 -3.83 9.55 5.25
CA VAL A 187 -4.54 8.43 5.88
C VAL A 187 -3.78 7.11 5.77
N CYS A 188 -2.54 7.10 5.28
CA CYS A 188 -1.74 5.88 5.25
C CYS A 188 -1.12 5.70 6.64
N LEU A 189 -1.70 4.81 7.44
CA LEU A 189 -1.19 4.54 8.79
C LEU A 189 0.00 3.60 8.70
N GLN A 190 1.01 3.89 9.51
CA GLN A 190 2.22 3.11 9.66
C GLN A 190 2.30 2.70 11.12
N VAL A 191 2.57 1.42 11.39
CA VAL A 191 2.55 0.83 12.74
C VAL A 191 3.87 0.15 13.04
N GLY A 192 4.34 0.18 14.28
CA GLY A 192 5.57 -0.49 14.71
C GLY A 192 6.77 -0.05 13.87
N ARG A 193 7.44 -1.01 13.21
CA ARG A 193 8.65 -0.75 12.40
C ARG A 193 8.38 0.19 11.23
N GLY A 194 7.18 0.11 10.62
CA GLY A 194 6.77 1.05 9.57
C GLY A 194 6.66 2.49 10.09
N ALA A 195 6.16 2.68 11.31
CA ALA A 195 6.06 3.99 11.95
C ALA A 195 7.44 4.59 12.24
N GLU A 196 8.35 3.79 12.80
CA GLU A 196 9.73 4.20 13.06
C GLU A 196 10.44 4.66 11.79
N TYR A 197 10.39 3.84 10.74
CA TYR A 197 10.95 4.17 9.44
C TYR A 197 10.36 5.45 8.86
N THR A 198 9.04 5.62 8.95
CA THR A 198 8.33 6.80 8.41
C THR A 198 8.74 8.09 9.11
N ILE A 199 8.88 8.04 10.44
CA ILE A 199 9.30 9.19 11.26
C ILE A 199 10.76 9.50 11.03
N GLU A 200 11.65 8.51 11.09
CA GLU A 200 13.09 8.69 10.87
C GLU A 200 13.36 9.29 9.48
N ARG A 201 12.62 8.84 8.47
CA ARG A 201 12.74 9.31 7.10
C ARG A 201 12.17 10.72 6.88
N GLY A 202 11.31 11.19 7.78
CA GLY A 202 10.58 12.47 7.61
C GLY A 202 9.52 12.43 6.51
N SER A 203 9.07 11.24 6.10
CA SER A 203 7.98 11.07 5.11
C SER A 203 6.59 11.10 5.74
N GLY A 204 6.50 11.23 7.06
CA GLY A 204 5.26 11.34 7.82
C GLY A 204 5.56 11.78 9.25
N HIS A 205 4.54 11.78 10.11
CA HIS A 205 4.69 12.19 11.50
C HIS A 205 3.98 11.24 12.46
N GLU A 206 4.45 11.20 13.70
CA GLU A 206 3.84 10.42 14.78
C GLU A 206 2.44 10.95 15.11
N ILE A 207 1.53 10.03 15.49
CA ILE A 207 0.17 10.34 15.93
C ILE A 207 -0.22 9.47 17.13
N SER A 208 -1.21 9.93 17.90
CA SER A 208 -1.79 9.14 18.97
C SER A 208 -2.69 8.01 18.45
N LYS A 209 -2.89 6.96 19.26
CA LYS A 209 -3.87 5.89 18.99
C LYS A 209 -5.27 6.44 18.73
N ARG A 210 -5.68 7.46 19.48
CA ARG A 210 -6.98 8.13 19.30
C ARG A 210 -7.11 8.77 17.91
N GLU A 211 -6.05 9.41 17.41
CA GLU A 211 -6.03 9.98 16.07
C GLU A 211 -6.06 8.89 14.99
N ALA A 212 -5.33 7.78 15.20
CA ALA A 212 -5.36 6.62 14.29
C ALA A 212 -6.77 6.02 14.18
N HIS A 213 -7.46 5.83 15.31
CA HIS A 213 -8.86 5.39 15.36
C HIS A 213 -9.79 6.35 14.61
N LYS A 214 -9.59 7.66 14.76
CA LYS A 214 -10.36 8.66 14.01
C LYS A 214 -10.13 8.52 12.50
N ILE A 215 -8.88 8.33 12.07
CA ILE A 215 -8.53 8.17 10.65
C ILE A 215 -9.22 6.94 10.05
N ILE A 216 -9.16 5.77 10.70
CA ILE A 216 -9.82 4.56 10.16
C ILE A 216 -11.34 4.73 10.05
N ASN A 217 -11.98 5.38 11.04
CA ASN A 217 -13.42 5.63 11.00
C ASN A 217 -13.80 6.59 9.87
N THR A 218 -13.07 7.71 9.72
CA THR A 218 -13.29 8.65 8.62
C THR A 218 -13.07 7.98 7.25
N CYS A 219 -12.09 7.07 7.15
CA CYS A 219 -11.87 6.30 5.92
C CYS A 219 -13.03 5.34 5.63
N ALA A 220 -13.55 4.65 6.64
CA ALA A 220 -14.69 3.76 6.49
C ALA A 220 -15.97 4.51 6.10
N GLU A 221 -16.24 5.66 6.71
CA GLU A 221 -17.37 6.53 6.36
C GLU A 221 -17.28 6.98 4.89
N ALA A 222 -16.07 7.31 4.43
CA ALA A 222 -15.76 7.69 3.04
C ALA A 222 -15.73 6.51 2.06
N GLY A 223 -16.04 5.28 2.49
CA GLY A 223 -16.09 4.10 1.63
C GLY A 223 -14.73 3.49 1.29
N LEU A 224 -13.65 3.87 1.99
CA LEU A 224 -12.30 3.35 1.74
C LEU A 224 -12.11 1.98 2.38
N VAL A 225 -11.49 1.05 1.66
CA VAL A 225 -11.26 -0.31 2.14
C VAL A 225 -9.93 -0.39 2.87
N HIS A 226 -9.96 -0.99 4.07
CA HIS A 226 -8.77 -1.20 4.88
C HIS A 226 -7.97 -2.40 4.36
N VAL A 227 -6.67 -2.21 4.22
CA VAL A 227 -5.73 -3.22 3.71
C VAL A 227 -4.49 -3.25 4.59
N THR A 228 -3.98 -4.44 4.89
CA THR A 228 -2.69 -4.58 5.58
C THR A 228 -1.88 -5.76 5.01
N MET A 229 -0.73 -6.04 5.61
CA MET A 229 0.10 -7.19 5.31
C MET A 229 -0.66 -8.52 5.51
N ASN A 230 -0.44 -9.47 4.61
CA ASN A 230 -1.04 -10.80 4.70
C ASN A 230 -0.24 -11.71 5.64
N THR A 231 -0.20 -11.35 6.92
CA THR A 231 0.50 -12.08 8.00
C THR A 231 -0.23 -11.88 9.32
N SER A 232 0.03 -12.75 10.30
CA SER A 232 -0.52 -12.65 11.64
C SER A 232 0.10 -11.52 12.47
N ASP A 233 1.34 -11.10 12.16
CA ASP A 233 2.07 -10.03 12.87
C ASP A 233 2.19 -8.75 12.02
N VAL A 234 1.27 -7.81 12.25
CA VAL A 234 1.18 -6.57 11.46
C VAL A 234 2.04 -5.47 12.08
N THR A 235 3.24 -5.27 11.52
CA THR A 235 4.24 -4.30 12.00
C THR A 235 4.66 -3.26 10.95
N HIS A 236 3.83 -3.05 9.92
CA HIS A 236 4.17 -2.21 8.77
C HIS A 236 3.14 -1.11 8.51
N PHE A 237 2.01 -1.40 7.85
CA PHE A 237 1.02 -0.38 7.48
C PHE A 237 -0.43 -0.83 7.62
N ILE A 238 -1.33 0.14 7.69
CA ILE A 238 -2.75 0.01 7.37
C ILE A 238 -3.06 1.02 6.26
N CYS A 239 -3.37 0.51 5.07
CA CYS A 239 -3.78 1.29 3.91
C CYS A 239 -5.29 1.52 3.89
N ASN A 240 -5.71 2.67 3.36
CA ASN A 240 -7.11 3.06 3.21
C ASN A 240 -7.43 3.32 1.73
N CYS A 241 -7.68 2.22 1.02
CA CYS A 241 -7.67 2.15 -0.44
C CYS A 241 -9.02 2.53 -1.06
N CYS A 242 -8.99 3.24 -2.19
CA CYS A 242 -10.13 3.45 -3.08
C CYS A 242 -9.95 2.64 -4.37
N GLY A 243 -11.03 2.23 -5.03
CA GLY A 243 -10.97 1.48 -6.28
C GLY A 243 -10.33 2.24 -7.45
N CYS A 244 -10.38 3.58 -7.44
CA CYS A 244 -9.91 4.41 -8.56
C CYS A 244 -8.41 4.75 -8.54
N CYS A 245 -7.77 4.88 -7.37
CA CYS A 245 -6.36 5.26 -7.28
C CYS A 245 -5.45 4.09 -6.87
N CYS A 246 -5.95 3.15 -6.05
CA CYS A 246 -5.14 2.05 -5.54
C CYS A 246 -4.72 1.14 -6.70
N GLN A 247 -3.42 1.06 -6.94
CA GLN A 247 -2.86 0.35 -8.09
C GLN A 247 -3.15 -1.15 -8.06
N SER A 248 -3.12 -1.75 -6.87
CA SER A 248 -3.53 -3.14 -6.68
C SER A 248 -5.01 -3.34 -7.04
N PHE A 249 -5.89 -2.47 -6.54
CA PHE A 249 -7.33 -2.64 -6.76
C PHE A 249 -7.73 -2.33 -8.19
N SER A 250 -7.23 -1.27 -8.80
CA SER A 250 -7.55 -0.93 -10.19
C SER A 250 -7.20 -2.08 -11.15
N MET A 251 -6.10 -2.78 -10.89
CA MET A 251 -5.71 -3.99 -11.62
C MET A 251 -6.56 -5.22 -11.29
N MET A 252 -6.89 -5.45 -10.02
CA MET A 252 -7.80 -6.52 -9.63
C MET A 252 -9.17 -6.37 -10.30
N ILE A 253 -9.68 -5.13 -10.36
CA ILE A 253 -11.00 -4.81 -10.90
C ILE A 253 -11.00 -4.87 -12.44
N SER A 254 -9.98 -4.32 -13.09
CA SER A 254 -9.95 -4.22 -14.57
C SER A 254 -9.43 -5.49 -15.24
N ASP A 255 -8.41 -6.12 -14.66
CA ASP A 255 -7.61 -7.16 -15.33
C ASP A 255 -7.67 -8.51 -14.61
N GLY A 256 -8.37 -8.61 -13.47
CA GLY A 256 -8.54 -9.86 -12.73
C GLY A 256 -7.27 -10.41 -12.07
N VAL A 257 -6.24 -9.57 -11.89
CA VAL A 257 -4.95 -9.99 -11.30
C VAL A 257 -5.07 -10.05 -9.77
N ASN A 258 -4.79 -11.19 -9.15
CA ASN A 258 -4.86 -11.34 -7.69
C ASN A 258 -3.65 -10.68 -6.98
N LEU A 259 -3.81 -9.43 -6.54
CA LEU A 259 -2.76 -8.64 -5.86
C LEU A 259 -3.05 -8.36 -4.38
N CYS A 260 -4.25 -8.68 -3.90
CA CYS A 260 -4.66 -8.52 -2.51
C CYS A 260 -5.65 -9.64 -2.16
N ASP A 261 -5.41 -10.35 -1.05
CA ASP A 261 -6.31 -11.41 -0.60
C ASP A 261 -7.59 -10.82 0.05
N PRO A 262 -8.73 -11.52 -0.02
CA PRO A 262 -9.94 -11.14 0.71
C PRO A 262 -9.76 -11.32 2.22
N SER A 263 -10.69 -10.78 3.01
CA SER A 263 -10.79 -11.14 4.43
C SER A 263 -11.35 -12.57 4.60
N ARG A 264 -11.45 -13.03 5.85
CA ARG A 264 -12.14 -14.29 6.18
C ARG A 264 -13.67 -14.20 6.13
N TYR A 265 -14.22 -13.03 5.82
CA TYR A 265 -15.64 -12.75 5.87
C TYR A 265 -16.21 -12.48 4.47
N LYS A 266 -17.51 -12.66 4.31
CA LYS A 266 -18.27 -12.25 3.12
C LYS A 266 -19.50 -11.48 3.55
N ALA A 267 -19.99 -10.62 2.66
CA ALA A 267 -21.22 -9.88 2.90
C ALA A 267 -22.43 -10.80 2.76
N HIS A 268 -23.43 -10.59 3.62
CA HIS A 268 -24.73 -11.26 3.61
C HIS A 268 -25.82 -10.19 3.58
N VAL A 269 -26.91 -10.48 2.86
CA VAL A 269 -28.06 -9.59 2.70
C VAL A 269 -29.27 -10.21 3.39
N ASP A 270 -29.90 -9.46 4.28
CA ASP A 270 -31.25 -9.76 4.77
C ASP A 270 -32.26 -9.28 3.73
N ALA A 271 -32.87 -10.22 3.00
CA ALA A 271 -33.80 -9.92 1.93
C ALA A 271 -35.11 -9.29 2.42
N ASP A 272 -35.50 -9.53 3.68
CA ASP A 272 -36.75 -9.01 4.25
C ASP A 272 -36.59 -7.54 4.68
N ALA A 273 -35.39 -7.16 5.12
CA ALA A 273 -35.05 -5.77 5.46
C ALA A 273 -34.60 -4.93 4.25
N CYS A 274 -34.13 -5.57 3.17
CA CYS A 274 -33.56 -4.87 2.03
C CYS A 274 -34.62 -4.19 1.16
N THR A 275 -34.50 -2.87 1.02
CA THR A 275 -35.39 -2.06 0.16
C THR A 275 -34.92 -1.94 -1.29
N GLY A 276 -33.75 -2.50 -1.64
CA GLY A 276 -33.16 -2.37 -2.99
C GLY A 276 -32.64 -0.97 -3.31
N CYS A 277 -32.29 -0.16 -2.31
CA CYS A 277 -31.97 1.28 -2.47
C CYS A 277 -30.69 1.62 -3.24
N GLY A 278 -29.77 0.67 -3.46
CA GLY A 278 -28.56 0.91 -4.26
C GLY A 278 -27.28 1.27 -3.51
N THR A 279 -27.36 1.73 -2.25
CA THR A 279 -26.17 2.25 -1.54
C THR A 279 -25.04 1.22 -1.38
N CYS A 280 -25.38 -0.05 -1.15
CA CYS A 280 -24.40 -1.13 -1.03
C CYS A 280 -23.65 -1.39 -2.36
N MET A 281 -24.36 -1.27 -3.49
CA MET A 281 -23.78 -1.40 -4.83
C MET A 281 -22.79 -0.27 -5.13
N GLU A 282 -23.15 0.98 -4.80
CA GLU A 282 -22.27 2.16 -4.99
C GLU A 282 -20.99 2.07 -4.14
N ARG A 283 -21.07 1.50 -2.94
CA ARG A 283 -19.92 1.33 -2.03
C ARG A 283 -19.02 0.15 -2.38
N CYS A 284 -19.42 -0.73 -3.30
CA CYS A 284 -18.65 -1.90 -3.66
C CYS A 284 -17.62 -1.59 -4.77
N HIS A 285 -16.36 -1.34 -4.39
CA HIS A 285 -15.28 -1.13 -5.37
C HIS A 285 -15.02 -2.34 -6.29
N PHE A 286 -15.47 -3.53 -5.90
CA PHE A 286 -15.16 -4.79 -6.59
C PHE A 286 -16.29 -5.28 -7.48
N ASN A 287 -17.41 -4.53 -7.60
CA ASN A 287 -18.58 -4.93 -8.37
C ASN A 287 -19.19 -6.28 -7.95
N ALA A 288 -19.08 -6.64 -6.67
CA ALA A 288 -19.61 -7.89 -6.13
C ALA A 288 -21.10 -7.83 -5.78
N ILE A 289 -21.78 -6.71 -5.99
CA ILE A 289 -23.17 -6.50 -5.57
C ILE A 289 -24.00 -6.09 -6.78
N THR A 290 -25.13 -6.75 -6.96
CA THR A 290 -26.13 -6.44 -8.00
C THR A 290 -27.52 -6.31 -7.37
N ILE A 291 -28.38 -5.50 -7.99
CA ILE A 291 -29.76 -5.30 -7.53
C ILE A 291 -30.68 -5.46 -8.73
N PRO A 292 -31.34 -6.62 -8.89
CA PRO A 292 -32.37 -6.80 -9.90
C PRO A 292 -33.55 -5.84 -9.64
N GLU A 293 -34.26 -5.45 -10.70
CA GLU A 293 -35.38 -4.51 -10.59
C GLU A 293 -36.45 -5.01 -9.62
N GLY A 294 -36.76 -4.21 -8.60
CA GLY A 294 -37.76 -4.53 -7.57
C GLY A 294 -37.33 -5.61 -6.56
N CYS A 295 -36.07 -6.01 -6.54
CA CYS A 295 -35.55 -7.07 -5.68
C CYS A 295 -34.58 -6.55 -4.61
N ALA A 296 -34.36 -7.38 -3.59
CA ALA A 296 -33.24 -7.22 -2.67
C ALA A 296 -31.89 -7.33 -3.40
N ALA A 297 -30.85 -6.74 -2.80
CA ALA A 297 -29.49 -6.87 -3.29
C ALA A 297 -29.00 -8.32 -3.23
N THR A 298 -28.15 -8.70 -4.19
CA THR A 298 -27.47 -10.00 -4.21
C THR A 298 -25.95 -9.80 -4.22
N VAL A 299 -25.22 -10.69 -3.54
CA VAL A 299 -23.76 -10.65 -3.41
C VAL A 299 -23.14 -11.83 -4.16
N ASP A 300 -22.23 -11.53 -5.09
CA ASP A 300 -21.34 -12.51 -5.67
C ASP A 300 -20.22 -12.85 -4.68
N LEU A 301 -20.27 -14.06 -4.13
CA LEU A 301 -19.33 -14.52 -3.10
C LEU A 301 -17.93 -14.82 -3.66
N ASP A 302 -17.78 -15.06 -4.96
CA ASP A 302 -16.48 -15.29 -5.57
C ASP A 302 -15.70 -13.98 -5.73
N ILE A 303 -16.40 -12.88 -5.96
CA ILE A 303 -15.83 -11.53 -6.12
C ILE A 303 -15.73 -10.77 -4.79
N CYS A 304 -16.65 -11.01 -3.85
CA CYS A 304 -16.73 -10.25 -2.60
C CYS A 304 -15.42 -10.30 -1.79
N MET A 305 -14.78 -9.15 -1.58
CA MET A 305 -13.50 -9.11 -0.83
C MET A 305 -13.65 -9.11 0.69
N GLY A 306 -14.88 -9.06 1.20
CA GLY A 306 -15.13 -9.11 2.63
C GLY A 306 -14.74 -7.85 3.40
N CYS A 307 -14.80 -6.67 2.78
CA CYS A 307 -14.35 -5.41 3.38
C CYS A 307 -15.37 -4.74 4.33
N GLY A 308 -16.64 -5.13 4.30
CA GLY A 308 -17.68 -4.55 5.16
C GLY A 308 -18.22 -3.17 4.75
N GLN A 309 -17.74 -2.57 3.66
CA GLN A 309 -18.17 -1.22 3.25
C GLN A 309 -19.67 -1.13 2.91
N CYS A 310 -20.25 -2.21 2.39
CA CYS A 310 -21.68 -2.31 2.14
C CYS A 310 -22.52 -2.32 3.42
N ALA A 311 -22.04 -2.97 4.49
CA ALA A 311 -22.68 -2.98 5.80
C ALA A 311 -22.64 -1.61 6.46
N VAL A 312 -21.48 -0.94 6.44
CA VAL A 312 -21.31 0.41 7.00
C VAL A 312 -22.26 1.44 6.36
N GLY A 313 -22.54 1.29 5.07
CA GLY A 313 -23.36 2.26 4.34
C GLY A 313 -24.84 1.93 4.20
N CYS A 314 -25.29 0.76 4.65
CA CYS A 314 -26.68 0.35 4.43
C CYS A 314 -27.62 1.12 5.37
N PRO A 315 -28.53 1.96 4.86
CA PRO A 315 -29.44 2.74 5.71
C PRO A 315 -30.49 1.87 6.42
N GLU A 316 -30.79 0.69 5.87
CA GLU A 316 -31.78 -0.25 6.41
C GLU A 316 -31.15 -1.31 7.33
N GLU A 317 -29.82 -1.24 7.55
CA GLU A 317 -29.07 -2.26 8.30
C GLU A 317 -29.23 -3.70 7.75
N ALA A 318 -29.66 -3.83 6.48
CA ALA A 318 -29.92 -5.11 5.81
C ALA A 318 -28.65 -5.85 5.35
N MET A 319 -27.47 -5.29 5.60
CA MET A 319 -26.18 -5.83 5.19
C MET A 319 -25.36 -6.21 6.42
N SER A 320 -24.89 -7.45 6.48
CA SER A 320 -24.03 -7.96 7.56
C SER A 320 -22.83 -8.71 6.99
N MET A 321 -21.87 -9.05 7.85
CA MET A 321 -20.75 -9.90 7.48
C MET A 321 -20.96 -11.31 8.03
N THR A 322 -20.43 -12.33 7.36
CA THR A 322 -20.43 -13.72 7.83
C THR A 322 -19.06 -14.31 7.63
N GLU A 323 -18.56 -15.03 8.64
CA GLU A 323 -17.27 -15.74 8.57
C GLU A 323 -17.40 -16.96 7.64
N VAL A 324 -16.51 -17.06 6.64
CA VAL A 324 -16.50 -18.18 5.67
C VAL A 324 -15.15 -18.88 5.56
N LYS A 325 -14.11 -18.38 6.24
CA LYS A 325 -12.78 -18.99 6.28
C LYS A 325 -12.26 -19.13 7.70
N THR A 326 -11.54 -20.21 7.98
CA THR A 326 -10.89 -20.45 9.28
C THR A 326 -9.67 -19.55 9.48
N PRO A 327 -9.18 -19.38 10.73
CA PRO A 327 -7.98 -18.61 11.02
C PRO A 327 -6.73 -18.96 10.19
N ASP A 328 -6.54 -20.24 9.86
CA ASP A 328 -5.39 -20.75 9.07
C ASP A 328 -5.33 -20.20 7.63
N PHE A 329 -6.35 -19.49 7.19
CA PHE A 329 -6.33 -18.76 5.92
C PHE A 329 -5.23 -17.68 5.90
N ILE A 330 -4.98 -17.04 7.04
CA ILE A 330 -3.97 -16.00 7.19
C ILE A 330 -2.62 -16.66 7.41
N PRO A 331 -1.59 -16.34 6.61
CA PRO A 331 -0.24 -16.82 6.88
C PRO A 331 0.23 -16.41 8.29
N GLY A 332 0.91 -17.34 8.95
CA GLY A 332 1.64 -17.06 10.20
C GLY A 332 2.62 -15.91 10.01
#